data_AF-K0VEP8-F1
#
_entry.id   AF-K0VEP8-F1
#
_cell.length_a   1.000
_cell.length_b   1.000
_cell.length_c   1.000
_cell.angle_alpha   90.00
_cell.angle_beta   90.00
_cell.angle_gamma   90.00
#
_symmetry.space_group_name_H-M   'P 1'
#
loop_
_entity.id
_entity.type
_entity.pdbx_description
1 polymer ?
#
loop_
_entity_poly.entity_id
_entity_poly.type
_entity_poly.pdbx_seq_one_letter_code
_entity_poly.pdbx_strand_id
1 'polypeptide(L)' 'MQAEPVLVAGLIEVCRATIAENADHLCALDRAIGDGDHGTNMRRGCEAVSAEGESLSSLP' A
#
# COMPACT_ATOMS: atom_id res chain seq x y z
N MET A 1 -8.58 14.74 -16.25
CA MET A 1 -8.84 15.14 -14.85
C MET A 1 -7.61 14.73 -14.08
N GLN A 2 -6.83 15.68 -13.58
CA GLN A 2 -5.78 15.38 -12.61
C GLN A 2 -6.45 15.19 -11.25
N ALA A 3 -6.02 14.18 -10.49
CA ALA A 3 -6.52 14.01 -9.13
C ALA A 3 -5.91 15.09 -8.24
N GLU A 4 -6.70 15.66 -7.33
CA GLU A 4 -6.19 16.64 -6.38
C GLU A 4 -5.11 16.00 -5.49
N PRO A 5 -3.96 16.67 -5.24
CA PRO A 5 -2.87 16.13 -4.43
C PRO A 5 -3.31 15.59 -3.06
N VAL A 6 -4.25 16.27 -2.42
CA VAL A 6 -4.81 15.84 -1.13
C VAL A 6 -5.55 14.50 -1.22
N LEU A 7 -6.20 14.23 -2.36
CA LEU A 7 -6.91 12.97 -2.60
C LEU A 7 -5.90 11.84 -2.81
N VAL A 8 -4.82 12.10 -3.54
CA VAL A 8 -3.76 11.10 -3.79
C VAL A 8 -3.04 10.76 -2.49
N ALA A 9 -2.65 11.75 -1.69
CA ALA A 9 -2.02 11.53 -0.39
C ALA A 9 -2.94 10.74 0.56
N GLY A 10 -4.23 11.10 0.62
CA GLY A 10 -5.22 10.37 1.40
C GLY A 10 -5.40 8.92 0.95
N LEU A 11 -5.41 8.67 -0.36
CA LEU A 11 -5.50 7.32 -0.92
C LEU A 11 -4.28 6.48 -0.55
N ILE A 12 -3.07 7.04 -0.65
CA ILE A 12 -1.83 6.36 -0.27
C ILE A 12 -1.91 5.89 1.19
N GLU A 13 -2.35 6.76 2.08
CA GLU A 13 -2.42 6.44 3.52
C GLU A 13 -3.49 5.40 3.84
N VAL A 14 -4.67 5.49 3.23
CA VAL A 14 -5.74 4.49 3.40
C VAL A 14 -5.29 3.12 2.87
N CYS A 15 -4.63 3.07 1.71
CA CYS A 15 -4.08 1.82 1.18
C CYS A 15 -3.02 1.22 2.11
N ARG A 16 -2.09 2.05 2.60
CA ARG A 16 -1.05 1.61 3.55
C ARG A 16 -1.65 1.02 4.81
N ALA A 17 -2.61 1.72 5.43
CA ALA A 17 -3.28 1.25 6.64
C ALA A 17 -4.03 -0.07 6.40
N THR A 18 -4.81 -0.14 5.32
CA THR A 18 -5.58 -1.34 4.96
C THR A 18 -4.68 -2.56 4.74
N ILE A 19 -3.57 -2.38 4.02
CA ILE A 19 -2.61 -3.46 3.78
C ILE A 19 -1.91 -3.87 5.07
N ALA A 20 -1.51 -2.92 5.93
CA ALA A 20 -0.89 -3.23 7.21
C ALA A 20 -1.81 -4.05 8.13
N GLU A 21 -3.09 -3.69 8.21
CA GLU A 21 -4.10 -4.40 8.99
C GLU A 21 -4.37 -5.83 8.48
N ASN A 22 -4.22 -6.06 7.17
CA ASN A 22 -4.56 -7.34 6.53
C ASN A 22 -3.33 -8.16 6.10
N ALA A 23 -2.11 -7.73 6.41
CA ALA A 23 -0.88 -8.36 5.92
C ALA A 23 -0.81 -9.86 6.25
N ASP A 24 -1.14 -10.25 7.49
CA ASP A 24 -1.10 -11.66 7.90
C ASP A 24 -2.17 -12.50 7.20
N HIS A 25 -3.35 -11.92 6.95
CA HIS A 25 -4.42 -12.56 6.19
C HIS A 25 -4.00 -12.78 4.73
N LEU A 26 -3.39 -11.78 4.10
CA LEU A 26 -2.87 -11.87 2.74
C LEU A 26 -1.78 -12.96 2.65
N CYS A 27 -0.85 -13.01 3.59
CA CYS A 27 0.15 -14.08 3.66
C CYS A 27 -0.50 -15.46 3.86
N ALA A 28 -1.61 -15.55 4.61
CA ALA A 28 -2.32 -16.82 4.81
C ALA A 28 -3.02 -17.31 3.54
N LEU A 29 -3.65 -16.42 2.79
CA LEU A 29 -4.24 -16.74 1.49
C LEU A 29 -3.17 -17.18 0.49
N ASP A 30 -2.06 -16.44 0.45
CA ASP A 30 -0.94 -16.72 -0.44
C ASP A 30 -0.26 -18.06 -0.12
N ARG A 31 -0.06 -18.41 1.17
CA ARG A 31 0.47 -19.72 1.56
C ARG A 31 -0.33 -20.91 1.03
N ALA A 32 -1.63 -20.74 0.75
CA ALA A 32 -2.44 -21.84 0.24
C ALA A 32 -2.06 -22.25 -1.20
N ILE A 33 -1.47 -21.32 -1.98
CA ILE A 33 -1.20 -21.51 -3.41
C ILE A 33 0.14 -20.92 -3.89
N GLY A 34 0.96 -20.41 -2.98
CA GLY A 34 2.18 -19.63 -3.23
C GLY A 34 3.18 -19.77 -2.07
N ASP A 35 4.10 -18.82 -1.94
CA ASP A 35 5.19 -18.86 -0.94
C ASP A 35 4.85 -18.14 0.37
N GLY A 36 3.74 -17.42 0.42
CA GLY A 36 3.19 -16.87 1.66
C GLY A 36 3.79 -15.53 2.06
N ASP A 37 4.44 -14.83 1.13
CA ASP A 37 5.11 -13.56 1.40
C ASP A 37 4.30 -12.34 0.94
N HIS A 38 3.16 -12.55 0.27
CA HIS A 38 2.41 -11.49 -0.40
C HIS A 38 2.07 -10.30 0.51
N GLY A 39 1.48 -10.56 1.68
CA GLY A 39 1.13 -9.49 2.63
C GLY A 39 2.34 -8.73 3.17
N THR A 40 3.46 -9.43 3.40
CA THR A 40 4.73 -8.80 3.80
C THR A 40 5.26 -7.90 2.70
N ASN A 41 5.24 -8.37 1.46
CA ASN A 41 5.69 -7.61 0.30
C ASN A 41 4.81 -6.38 0.02
N MET A 42 3.49 -6.53 0.14
CA MET A 42 2.55 -5.43 0.00
C MET A 42 2.74 -4.38 1.10
N ARG A 43 2.89 -4.80 2.36
CA ARG A 43 3.17 -3.88 3.48
C ARG A 43 4.45 -3.08 3.24
N ARG A 44 5.54 -3.76 2.89
CA ARG A 44 6.82 -3.11 2.57
C ARG A 44 6.69 -2.10 1.42
N GLY A 45 5.97 -2.46 0.36
CA GLY A 45 5.73 -1.57 -0.77
C GLY A 45 4.90 -0.34 -0.38
N CYS A 46 3.80 -0.53 0.34
CA CYS A 46 2.95 0.58 0.79
C CYS A 46 3.67 1.51 1.78
N GLU A 47 4.53 0.98 2.65
CA GLU A 47 5.39 1.79 3.52
C GLU A 47 6.35 2.67 2.70
N ALA A 48 6.99 2.10 1.67
CA ALA A 48 7.86 2.86 0.78
C ALA A 48 7.11 3.94 -0.01
N VAL A 49 5.92 3.62 -0.54
CA VAL A 49 5.08 4.59 -1.26
C VAL A 49 4.62 5.72 -0.33
N SER A 50 4.24 5.39 0.91
CA SER A 50 3.82 6.39 1.90
C SER A 50 4.96 7.32 2.31
N ALA A 51 6.18 6.79 2.44
CA ALA A 51 7.37 7.61 2.71
C ALA A 51 7.62 8.66 1.60
N GLU A 52 7.30 8.33 0.35
CA GLU A 52 7.39 9.23 -0.81
C GLU A 52 6.08 10.00 -1.09
N GLY A 53 5.08 9.89 -0.20
CA GLY A 53 3.71 10.33 -0.45
C GLY A 53 3.57 11.80 -0.83
N GLU A 54 4.36 12.69 -0.22
CA GLU A 54 4.37 14.12 -0.55
C GLU A 54 4.82 14.34 -2.00
N SER A 55 5.95 13.75 -2.39
CA SER A 55 6.48 13.85 -3.76
C SER A 55 5.50 13.29 -4.78
N LEU A 56 4.98 12.09 -4.52
CA LEU A 56 4.05 11.39 -5.40
C LEU A 56 2.73 12.13 -5.57
N SER A 57 2.20 12.72 -4.49
CA SER A 57 0.94 13.47 -4.54
C SER A 57 1.04 14.77 -5.36
N SER A 58 2.26 15.27 -5.57
CA SER A 58 2.51 16.51 -6.32
C SER A 58 2.87 16.29 -7.79
N LEU A 59 2.92 15.04 -8.25
CA LEU A 59 3.19 14.72 -9.65
C LEU A 59 2.03 15.17 -10.56
N PRO A 60 2.33 15.68 -11.77
CA PRO A 60 1.33 16.11 -12.75
C PRO A 60 0.54 14.94 -13.35
#